data_AF-A0A4U6SXL4-F1
#
_entry.id   AF-A0A4U6SXL4-F1
#
_cell.length_a   1.000
_cell.length_b   1.000
_cell.length_c   1.000
_cell.angle_alpha   90.00
_cell.angle_beta   90.00
_cell.angle_gamma   90.00
#
_symmetry.space_group_name_H-M   'P 1'
#
loop_
_entity.id
_entity.type
_entity.pdbx_description
1 polymer ?
#
loop_
_entity_poly.entity_id
_entity_poly.type
_entity_poly.pdbx_seq_one_letter_code
_entity_poly.pdbx_strand_id
1 'polypeptide(L)'
;MVAVEPKAAAHQFTVVIDGVETAVHEGVLRCSGGGTVAVVGPGVLEVTRLQHVVVRGGGGGDVRFSRCVYAAAEDCGAASFHRCGAVRADGARGVSVRRCRSADVARAGAVAIRRCAGAARVRGAGELRVGRCREADVGGCADAAVARCRAARADWCGALALGRCGSADVTRCGAVRVDRCRDASVSGCGAVAVRRGKVSVVEVHKPMAPPMYQQAEPVLAAPVEIMSK
;
A
#
# COMPACT_ATOMS: atom_id res chain seq x y z
N MET A 1 35.49 -23.09 26.91
CA MET A 1 34.62 -22.01 26.40
C MET A 1 33.47 -22.64 25.66
N VAL A 2 32.30 -22.72 26.28
CA VAL A 2 31.08 -23.17 25.59
C VAL A 2 30.66 -22.00 24.70
N ALA A 3 30.80 -22.16 23.39
CA ALA A 3 30.21 -21.24 22.43
C ALA A 3 28.69 -21.37 22.59
N VAL A 4 28.09 -20.40 23.26
CA VAL A 4 26.63 -20.24 23.26
C VAL A 4 26.28 -19.82 21.84
N GLU A 5 25.79 -20.78 21.04
CA GLU A 5 25.18 -20.47 19.76
C GLU A 5 24.09 -19.41 19.98
N PRO A 6 24.01 -18.36 19.13
CA PRO A 6 22.98 -17.35 19.29
C PRO A 6 21.63 -18.06 19.13
N LYS A 7 20.83 -18.07 20.21
CA LYS A 7 19.45 -18.56 20.27
C LYS A 7 18.74 -18.11 19.00
N ALA A 8 18.53 -19.05 18.07
CA ALA A 8 17.82 -18.77 16.81
C ALA A 8 16.54 -18.02 17.15
N ALA A 9 16.36 -16.83 16.58
CA ALA A 9 15.23 -15.97 16.88
C ALA A 9 13.95 -16.80 16.69
N ALA A 10 13.30 -17.14 17.80
CA ALA A 10 12.13 -17.99 17.77
C ALA A 10 11.05 -17.19 17.02
N HIS A 11 10.69 -17.67 15.83
CA HIS A 11 9.62 -17.09 15.04
C HIS A 11 8.28 -17.42 15.72
N GLN A 12 7.94 -16.62 16.73
CA GLN A 12 6.67 -16.74 17.43
C GLN A 12 5.61 -15.97 16.64
N PHE A 13 4.61 -16.71 16.18
CA PHE A 13 3.43 -16.16 15.53
C PHE A 13 2.28 -16.09 16.54
N THR A 14 1.55 -14.99 16.57
CA THR A 14 0.27 -14.92 17.26
C THR A 14 -0.83 -15.13 16.24
N VAL A 15 -1.57 -16.22 16.38
CA VAL A 15 -2.65 -16.60 15.47
C VAL A 15 -3.97 -16.38 16.18
N VAL A 16 -4.86 -15.61 15.56
CA VAL A 16 -6.20 -15.32 16.09
C VAL A 16 -7.24 -15.95 15.20
N ILE A 17 -8.00 -16.90 15.74
CA ILE A 17 -9.08 -17.61 15.05
C ILE A 17 -10.36 -17.40 15.84
N ASP A 18 -11.37 -16.82 15.21
CA ASP A 18 -12.68 -16.53 15.83
C ASP A 18 -12.59 -15.80 17.19
N GLY A 19 -11.58 -14.92 17.34
CA GLY A 19 -11.34 -14.13 18.55
C GLY A 19 -10.44 -14.80 19.59
N VAL A 20 -10.08 -16.07 19.41
CA VAL A 20 -9.14 -16.77 20.29
C VAL A 20 -7.73 -16.58 19.79
N GLU A 21 -6.88 -15.97 20.61
CA GLU A 21 -5.45 -15.82 20.33
C GLU A 21 -4.66 -17.04 20.78
N THR A 22 -3.74 -17.49 19.95
CA THR A 22 -2.87 -18.64 20.22
C THR A 22 -1.47 -18.33 19.74
N ALA A 23 -0.49 -18.44 20.63
CA ALA A 23 0.91 -18.37 20.26
C ALA A 23 1.33 -19.70 19.59
N VAL A 24 1.91 -19.60 18.40
CA VAL A 24 2.36 -20.75 17.60
C VAL A 24 3.83 -20.55 17.26
N HIS A 25 4.68 -21.47 17.73
CA HIS A 25 6.09 -21.52 17.37
C HIS A 25 6.45 -22.82 16.63
N GLU A 26 5.67 -23.89 16.81
CA GLU A 26 5.85 -25.16 16.13
C GLU A 26 4.53 -25.96 16.08
N GLY A 27 4.53 -27.05 15.30
CA GLY A 27 3.43 -28.00 15.27
C GLY A 27 2.26 -27.61 14.37
N VAL A 28 1.14 -28.31 14.57
CA VAL A 28 -0.06 -28.19 13.75
C VAL A 28 -1.29 -28.04 14.64
N LEU A 29 -2.00 -26.93 14.50
CA LEU A 29 -3.33 -26.72 15.06
C LEU A 29 -4.39 -27.13 14.04
N ARG A 30 -5.35 -27.96 14.49
CA ARG A 30 -6.51 -28.37 13.70
C ARG A 30 -7.76 -27.75 14.29
N CYS A 31 -8.52 -27.06 13.46
CA CYS A 31 -9.77 -26.42 13.87
C CYS A 31 -10.97 -27.33 13.54
N SER A 32 -12.05 -27.22 14.31
CA SER A 32 -13.27 -28.02 14.17
C SER A 32 -13.92 -27.95 12.78
N GLY A 33 -13.68 -26.89 12.00
CA GLY A 33 -14.15 -26.71 10.62
C GLY A 33 -13.27 -27.33 9.52
N GLY A 34 -12.28 -28.16 9.86
CA GLY A 34 -11.34 -28.77 8.90
C GLY A 34 -10.25 -27.82 8.39
N GLY A 35 -10.12 -26.65 9.01
CA GLY A 35 -9.02 -25.72 8.79
C GLY A 35 -7.78 -26.12 9.60
N THR A 36 -6.60 -25.72 9.10
CA THR A 36 -5.31 -26.06 9.71
C THR A 36 -4.42 -24.84 9.78
N VAL A 37 -3.66 -24.74 10.86
CA VAL A 37 -2.53 -23.83 11.02
C VAL A 37 -1.31 -24.66 11.34
N ALA A 38 -0.27 -24.59 10.52
CA ALA A 38 0.90 -25.44 10.64
C ALA A 38 2.17 -24.63 10.48
N VAL A 39 3.15 -24.85 11.36
CA VAL A 39 4.52 -24.40 11.12
C VAL A 39 5.19 -25.47 10.27
N VAL A 40 5.47 -25.14 9.00
CA VAL A 40 5.99 -26.11 8.01
C VAL A 40 7.52 -26.04 7.86
N GLY A 41 8.14 -25.07 8.51
CA GLY A 41 9.58 -24.87 8.53
C GLY A 41 9.94 -23.68 9.42
N PRO A 42 11.24 -23.43 9.64
CA PRO A 42 11.70 -22.32 10.46
C PRO A 42 11.12 -21.00 9.97
N GLY A 43 10.29 -20.36 10.79
CA GLY A 43 9.66 -19.07 10.47
C GLY A 43 8.66 -19.12 9.32
N VAL A 44 8.06 -20.27 9.00
CA VAL A 44 7.04 -20.37 7.96
C VAL A 44 5.74 -20.95 8.52
N LEU A 45 4.70 -20.13 8.56
CA LEU A 45 3.37 -20.50 9.01
C LEU A 45 2.41 -20.68 7.81
N GLU A 46 1.78 -21.84 7.71
CA GLU A 46 0.76 -22.13 6.71
C GLU A 46 -0.62 -22.24 7.35
N VAL A 47 -1.57 -21.49 6.79
CA VAL A 47 -2.95 -21.38 7.24
C VAL A 47 -3.86 -21.78 6.08
N THR A 48 -4.74 -22.75 6.31
CA THR A 48 -5.56 -23.32 5.25
C THR A 48 -7.00 -23.54 5.69
N ARG A 49 -7.96 -23.20 4.81
CA ARG A 49 -9.41 -23.46 4.98
C ARG A 49 -10.03 -22.88 6.26
N LEU A 50 -9.68 -21.65 6.63
CA LEU A 50 -10.30 -20.95 7.77
C LEU A 50 -11.31 -19.90 7.31
N GLN A 51 -12.37 -19.71 8.09
CA GLN A 51 -13.35 -18.64 7.83
C GLN A 51 -12.73 -17.28 8.13
N HIS A 52 -12.20 -17.10 9.34
CA HIS A 52 -11.59 -15.86 9.78
C HIS A 52 -10.29 -16.15 10.52
N VAL A 53 -9.19 -15.56 10.06
CA VAL A 53 -7.88 -15.74 10.68
C VAL A 53 -7.03 -14.48 10.56
N VAL A 54 -6.34 -14.15 11.64
CA VAL A 54 -5.32 -13.10 11.69
C VAL A 54 -4.03 -13.73 12.19
N VAL A 55 -2.92 -13.44 11.53
CA VAL A 55 -1.58 -13.83 11.99
C VAL A 55 -0.77 -12.57 12.20
N ARG A 56 -0.17 -12.46 13.38
CA ARG A 56 0.66 -11.33 13.79
C ARG A 56 2.07 -11.79 14.12
N GLY A 57 3.05 -10.99 13.73
CA GLY A 57 4.44 -11.18 14.10
C GLY A 57 5.16 -12.27 13.30
N GLY A 58 6.05 -12.99 13.98
CA GLY A 58 6.96 -13.95 13.37
C GLY A 58 8.37 -13.42 13.13
N GLY A 59 8.72 -12.21 13.58
CA GLY A 59 10.11 -11.70 13.54
C GLY A 59 10.74 -11.68 12.15
N GLY A 60 9.95 -11.45 11.10
CA GLY A 60 10.37 -11.58 9.70
C GLY A 60 10.08 -12.94 9.05
N GLY A 61 9.34 -13.81 9.73
CA GLY A 61 8.85 -15.07 9.18
C GLY A 61 7.74 -14.88 8.14
N ASP A 62 7.57 -15.90 7.31
CA ASP A 62 6.61 -15.92 6.21
C ASP A 62 5.30 -16.58 6.62
N VAL A 63 4.19 -16.03 6.12
CA VAL A 63 2.85 -16.56 6.35
C VAL A 63 2.16 -16.85 5.03
N ARG A 64 1.57 -18.03 4.90
CA ARG A 64 0.84 -18.48 3.71
C ARG A 64 -0.59 -18.83 4.04
N PHE A 65 -1.52 -18.11 3.42
CA PHE A 65 -2.96 -18.35 3.55
C PHE A 65 -3.50 -19.03 2.30
N SER A 66 -4.27 -20.09 2.48
CA SER A 66 -4.94 -20.77 1.38
C SER A 66 -6.42 -21.03 1.69
N ARG A 67 -7.30 -20.64 0.76
CA ARG A 67 -8.75 -20.90 0.85
C ARG A 67 -9.39 -20.34 2.13
N CYS A 68 -9.01 -19.13 2.54
CA CYS A 68 -9.63 -18.46 3.70
C CYS A 68 -10.78 -17.54 3.26
N VAL A 69 -11.84 -17.37 4.06
CA VAL A 69 -12.86 -16.35 3.73
C VAL A 69 -12.33 -14.95 4.05
N TYR A 70 -11.70 -14.78 5.19
CA TYR A 70 -10.93 -13.61 5.59
C TYR A 70 -9.56 -14.05 6.11
N ALA A 71 -8.51 -13.38 5.66
CA ALA A 71 -7.14 -13.62 6.12
C ALA A 71 -6.41 -12.29 6.31
N ALA A 72 -5.81 -12.10 7.48
CA ALA A 72 -4.99 -10.95 7.79
C ALA A 72 -3.57 -11.35 8.21
N ALA A 73 -2.58 -10.60 7.76
CA ALA A 73 -1.18 -10.74 8.15
C ALA A 73 -0.64 -9.39 8.63
N GLU A 74 -0.06 -9.35 9.83
CA GLU A 74 0.46 -8.13 10.43
C GLU A 74 1.92 -8.36 10.88
N ASP A 75 2.80 -7.44 10.53
CA ASP A 75 4.21 -7.39 10.95
C ASP A 75 4.99 -8.70 10.69
N CYS A 76 4.88 -9.21 9.46
CA CYS A 76 5.54 -10.43 8.99
C CYS A 76 6.62 -10.15 7.92
N GLY A 77 7.44 -11.16 7.61
CA GLY A 77 8.41 -11.10 6.51
C GLY A 77 7.69 -11.00 5.17
N ALA A 78 7.13 -12.12 4.70
CA ALA A 78 6.25 -12.15 3.53
C ALA A 78 4.88 -12.75 3.84
N ALA A 79 3.83 -12.16 3.28
CA ALA A 79 2.47 -12.68 3.33
C ALA A 79 2.02 -13.15 1.94
N SER A 80 1.57 -14.40 1.83
CA SER A 80 1.03 -14.95 0.60
C SER A 80 -0.42 -15.40 0.76
N PHE A 81 -1.28 -15.02 -0.18
CA PHE A 81 -2.71 -15.28 -0.14
C PHE A 81 -3.15 -15.99 -1.43
N HIS A 82 -3.60 -17.23 -1.28
CA HIS A 82 -4.08 -18.05 -2.38
C HIS A 82 -5.57 -18.39 -2.23
N ARG A 83 -6.39 -17.75 -3.06
CA ARG A 83 -7.86 -17.93 -3.08
C ARG A 83 -8.50 -17.56 -1.74
N CYS A 84 -8.14 -16.41 -1.20
CA CYS A 84 -8.81 -15.86 -0.03
C CYS A 84 -9.98 -14.96 -0.45
N GLY A 85 -11.02 -14.81 0.37
CA GLY A 85 -12.12 -13.89 0.09
C GLY A 85 -11.69 -12.43 0.25
N ALA A 86 -11.50 -12.01 1.49
CA ALA A 86 -10.94 -10.72 1.87
C ALA A 86 -9.52 -10.91 2.41
N VAL A 87 -8.62 -10.03 2.02
CA VAL A 87 -7.20 -10.04 2.42
C VAL A 87 -6.87 -8.73 3.09
N ARG A 88 -6.22 -8.79 4.25
CA ARG A 88 -5.58 -7.64 4.89
C ARG A 88 -4.10 -7.94 5.10
N ALA A 89 -3.23 -7.01 4.76
CA ALA A 89 -1.81 -7.14 5.08
C ALA A 89 -1.27 -5.79 5.55
N ASP A 90 -0.53 -5.77 6.65
CA ASP A 90 0.05 -4.55 7.19
C ASP A 90 1.47 -4.82 7.73
N GLY A 91 2.41 -3.93 7.44
CA GLY A 91 3.78 -4.04 7.96
C GLY A 91 4.59 -5.23 7.40
N ALA A 92 4.37 -5.63 6.14
CA ALA A 92 5.05 -6.78 5.53
C ALA A 92 6.16 -6.37 4.55
N ARG A 93 7.30 -7.08 4.50
CA ARG A 93 8.32 -6.80 3.46
C ARG A 93 7.80 -7.17 2.06
N GLY A 94 7.00 -8.23 1.96
CA GLY A 94 6.41 -8.67 0.70
C GLY A 94 4.98 -9.17 0.86
N VAL A 95 4.09 -8.82 -0.08
CA VAL A 95 2.71 -9.29 -0.13
C VAL A 95 2.40 -9.85 -1.52
N SER A 96 1.95 -11.10 -1.59
CA SER A 96 1.51 -11.73 -2.83
C SER A 96 0.08 -12.24 -2.73
N VAL A 97 -0.79 -11.78 -3.63
CA VAL A 97 -2.20 -12.20 -3.68
C VAL A 97 -2.51 -12.80 -5.03
N ARG A 98 -2.77 -14.11 -5.08
CA ARG A 98 -3.08 -14.78 -6.36
C ARG A 98 -4.53 -14.56 -6.79
N ARG A 99 -5.48 -14.71 -5.86
CA ARG A 99 -6.91 -14.53 -6.11
C ARG A 99 -7.61 -14.03 -4.84
N CYS A 100 -8.30 -12.90 -4.95
CA CYS A 100 -9.15 -12.32 -3.90
C CYS A 100 -10.51 -11.81 -4.41
N ARG A 101 -11.44 -11.54 -3.50
CA ARG A 101 -12.58 -10.61 -3.72
C ARG A 101 -12.18 -9.18 -3.37
N SER A 102 -11.53 -8.97 -2.23
CA SER A 102 -10.97 -7.67 -1.82
C SER A 102 -9.57 -7.85 -1.23
N ALA A 103 -8.74 -6.81 -1.34
CA ALA A 103 -7.44 -6.75 -0.71
C ALA A 103 -7.18 -5.33 -0.19
N ASP A 104 -6.78 -5.23 1.07
CA ASP A 104 -6.33 -4.01 1.72
C ASP A 104 -4.89 -4.23 2.21
N VAL A 105 -3.94 -3.52 1.64
CA VAL A 105 -2.51 -3.64 1.98
C VAL A 105 -1.96 -2.30 2.42
N ALA A 106 -1.28 -2.28 3.56
CA ALA A 106 -0.62 -1.09 4.08
C ALA A 106 0.84 -1.41 4.45
N ARG A 107 1.70 -0.38 4.37
CA ARG A 107 3.10 -0.42 4.83
C ARG A 107 3.84 -1.67 4.35
N ALA A 108 3.96 -1.83 3.04
CA ALA A 108 4.58 -3.00 2.42
C ALA A 108 5.82 -2.66 1.60
N GLY A 109 6.84 -3.53 1.58
CA GLY A 109 7.99 -3.34 0.70
C GLY A 109 7.61 -3.53 -0.78
N ALA A 110 7.08 -4.72 -1.10
CA ALA A 110 6.60 -5.06 -2.44
C ALA A 110 5.23 -5.74 -2.39
N VAL A 111 4.34 -5.40 -3.34
CA VAL A 111 2.98 -5.93 -3.41
C VAL A 111 2.66 -6.43 -4.82
N ALA A 112 2.24 -7.69 -4.93
CA ALA A 112 1.84 -8.31 -6.18
C ALA A 112 0.43 -8.91 -6.09
N ILE A 113 -0.57 -8.27 -6.68
CA ILE A 113 -1.96 -8.73 -6.73
C ILE A 113 -2.26 -9.21 -8.15
N ARG A 114 -2.34 -10.53 -8.36
CA ARG A 114 -2.60 -11.10 -9.70
C ARG A 114 -4.05 -10.89 -10.14
N ARG A 115 -5.02 -11.19 -9.26
CA ARG A 115 -6.45 -11.03 -9.56
C ARG A 115 -7.24 -10.73 -8.29
N CYS A 116 -7.94 -9.60 -8.28
CA CYS A 116 -8.99 -9.32 -7.30
C CYS A 116 -10.33 -9.10 -8.03
N ALA A 117 -11.41 -9.70 -7.55
CA ALA A 117 -12.72 -9.56 -8.20
C ALA A 117 -13.38 -8.19 -7.91
N GLY A 118 -13.06 -7.60 -6.77
CA GLY A 118 -13.52 -6.30 -6.30
C GLY A 118 -12.37 -5.29 -6.22
N ALA A 119 -12.25 -4.64 -5.07
CA ALA A 119 -11.30 -3.57 -4.81
C ALA A 119 -9.94 -4.11 -4.32
N ALA A 120 -8.87 -3.50 -4.83
CA ALA A 120 -7.52 -3.61 -4.31
C ALA A 120 -7.07 -2.23 -3.80
N ARG A 121 -6.97 -2.07 -2.49
CA ARG A 121 -6.49 -0.86 -1.84
C ARG A 121 -5.07 -1.08 -1.35
N VAL A 122 -4.15 -0.21 -1.74
CA VAL A 122 -2.74 -0.32 -1.34
C VAL A 122 -2.23 1.06 -0.91
N ARG A 123 -1.67 1.14 0.29
CA ARG A 123 -1.13 2.39 0.87
C ARG A 123 0.28 2.18 1.39
N GLY A 124 1.24 2.98 0.93
CA GLY A 124 2.62 2.90 1.41
C GLY A 124 3.31 1.62 0.94
N ALA A 125 3.52 1.50 -0.38
CA ALA A 125 4.27 0.39 -0.96
C ALA A 125 5.56 0.87 -1.64
N GLY A 126 6.66 0.13 -1.57
CA GLY A 126 7.81 0.42 -2.43
C GLY A 126 7.44 0.14 -3.89
N GLU A 127 7.16 -1.13 -4.20
CA GLU A 127 6.71 -1.56 -5.52
C GLU A 127 5.30 -2.17 -5.46
N LEU A 128 4.42 -1.78 -6.38
CA LEU A 128 3.09 -2.35 -6.56
C LEU A 128 2.86 -2.86 -7.98
N ARG A 129 2.39 -4.11 -8.09
CA ARG A 129 1.88 -4.70 -9.34
C ARG A 129 0.46 -5.25 -9.15
N VAL A 130 -0.51 -4.69 -9.86
CA VAL A 130 -1.90 -5.19 -9.92
C VAL A 130 -2.21 -5.71 -11.31
N GLY A 131 -2.51 -7.01 -11.43
CA GLY A 131 -2.80 -7.68 -12.69
C GLY A 131 -4.21 -7.39 -13.20
N ARG A 132 -5.23 -7.93 -12.52
CA ARG A 132 -6.64 -7.69 -12.84
C ARG A 132 -7.44 -7.32 -11.60
N CYS A 133 -8.16 -6.21 -11.65
CA CYS A 133 -9.08 -5.81 -10.58
C CYS A 133 -10.38 -5.20 -11.12
N ARG A 134 -11.40 -5.03 -10.27
CA ARG A 134 -12.52 -4.14 -10.62
C ARG A 134 -12.12 -2.70 -10.34
N GLU A 135 -11.57 -2.45 -9.16
CA GLU A 135 -11.15 -1.14 -8.69
C GLU A 135 -9.76 -1.26 -8.05
N ALA A 136 -8.87 -0.33 -8.40
CA ALA A 136 -7.60 -0.13 -7.72
C ALA A 136 -7.61 1.24 -7.05
N ASP A 137 -7.23 1.30 -5.79
CA ASP A 137 -7.03 2.53 -5.02
C ASP A 137 -5.62 2.48 -4.43
N VAL A 138 -4.72 3.27 -5.00
CA VAL A 138 -3.28 3.19 -4.75
C VAL A 138 -2.81 4.53 -4.18
N GLY A 139 -2.07 4.48 -3.08
CA GLY A 139 -1.53 5.67 -2.44
C GLY A 139 -0.11 5.47 -1.93
N GLY A 140 0.76 6.47 -2.10
CA GLY A 140 2.07 6.48 -1.47
C GLY A 140 2.97 5.34 -1.95
N CYS A 141 3.05 5.13 -3.27
CA CYS A 141 3.89 4.08 -3.85
C CYS A 141 5.14 4.67 -4.53
N ALA A 142 6.32 4.07 -4.39
CA ALA A 142 7.46 4.54 -5.20
C ALA A 142 7.21 4.20 -6.68
N ASP A 143 6.85 2.95 -6.97
CA ASP A 143 6.48 2.47 -8.30
C ASP A 143 5.17 1.68 -8.26
N ALA A 144 4.24 2.01 -9.14
CA ALA A 144 2.95 1.32 -9.24
C ALA A 144 2.60 0.97 -10.69
N ALA A 145 2.26 -0.30 -10.94
CA ALA A 145 1.79 -0.80 -12.22
C ALA A 145 0.43 -1.47 -12.09
N VAL A 146 -0.60 -0.92 -12.73
CA VAL A 146 -1.96 -1.46 -12.75
C VAL A 146 -2.31 -1.88 -14.18
N ALA A 147 -2.32 -3.18 -14.44
CA ALA A 147 -2.43 -3.70 -15.80
C ALA A 147 -3.86 -3.68 -16.36
N ARG A 148 -4.87 -4.13 -15.61
CA ARG A 148 -6.28 -4.18 -16.08
C ARG A 148 -7.28 -3.95 -14.96
N CYS A 149 -7.92 -2.78 -14.92
CA CYS A 149 -9.01 -2.51 -13.97
C CYS A 149 -10.18 -1.76 -14.64
N ARG A 150 -11.35 -1.71 -14.00
CA ARG A 150 -12.46 -0.87 -14.51
C ARG A 150 -12.28 0.58 -14.07
N ALA A 151 -11.91 0.78 -12.82
CA ALA A 151 -11.55 2.06 -12.25
C ALA A 151 -10.17 1.98 -11.58
N ALA A 152 -9.38 3.04 -11.67
CA ALA A 152 -8.12 3.19 -10.96
C ALA A 152 -8.05 4.58 -10.32
N ARG A 153 -7.79 4.63 -9.02
CA ARG A 153 -7.44 5.85 -8.29
C ARG A 153 -6.00 5.72 -7.84
N ALA A 154 -5.20 6.74 -8.10
CA ALA A 154 -3.80 6.77 -7.70
C ALA A 154 -3.43 8.14 -7.13
N ASP A 155 -2.75 8.13 -6.00
CA ASP A 155 -2.29 9.35 -5.33
C ASP A 155 -0.87 9.17 -4.81
N TRP A 156 -0.06 10.23 -4.83
CA TRP A 156 1.30 10.23 -4.27
C TRP A 156 2.16 9.04 -4.73
N CYS A 157 2.24 8.79 -6.04
CA CYS A 157 3.11 7.76 -6.59
C CYS A 157 4.37 8.37 -7.24
N GLY A 158 5.55 7.78 -7.05
CA GLY A 158 6.76 8.21 -7.76
C GLY A 158 6.60 8.01 -9.27
N ALA A 159 6.35 6.77 -9.69
CA ALA A 159 5.92 6.42 -11.03
C ALA A 159 4.65 5.56 -11.04
N LEU A 160 3.74 5.84 -11.96
CA LEU A 160 2.50 5.11 -12.18
C LEU A 160 2.39 4.66 -13.63
N ALA A 161 2.16 3.37 -13.85
CA ALA A 161 1.86 2.78 -15.14
C ALA A 161 0.46 2.15 -15.14
N LEU A 162 -0.44 2.70 -15.94
CA LEU A 162 -1.78 2.16 -16.17
C LEU A 162 -1.84 1.47 -17.52
N GLY A 163 -2.17 0.18 -17.54
CA GLY A 163 -2.35 -0.61 -18.75
C GLY A 163 -3.71 -0.34 -19.39
N ARG A 164 -4.73 -1.09 -18.98
CA ARG A 164 -6.11 -0.93 -19.46
C ARG A 164 -7.03 -0.54 -18.32
N CYS A 165 -7.66 0.63 -18.44
CA CYS A 165 -8.68 1.11 -17.51
C CYS A 165 -9.96 1.54 -18.23
N GLY A 166 -11.08 1.51 -17.51
CA GLY A 166 -12.28 2.24 -17.92
C GLY A 166 -12.08 3.71 -17.56
N SER A 167 -12.04 4.01 -16.27
CA SER A 167 -11.71 5.33 -15.75
C SER A 167 -10.41 5.31 -14.93
N ALA A 168 -9.71 6.43 -14.91
CA ALA A 168 -8.59 6.66 -14.00
C ALA A 168 -8.64 8.07 -13.41
N ASP A 169 -8.41 8.19 -12.11
CA ASP A 169 -8.20 9.47 -11.42
C ASP A 169 -6.83 9.43 -10.77
N VAL A 170 -5.92 10.30 -11.20
CA VAL A 170 -4.52 10.30 -10.78
C VAL A 170 -4.13 11.67 -10.26
N THR A 171 -3.62 11.71 -9.02
CA THR A 171 -3.19 12.95 -8.37
C THR A 171 -1.76 12.84 -7.85
N ARG A 172 -1.01 13.94 -7.90
CA ARG A 172 0.29 14.08 -7.21
C ARG A 172 1.28 12.93 -7.48
N CYS A 173 1.38 12.49 -8.74
CA CYS A 173 2.33 11.46 -9.13
C CYS A 173 3.52 12.07 -9.88
N GLY A 174 4.74 11.59 -9.65
CA GLY A 174 5.94 12.09 -10.32
C GLY A 174 5.88 11.87 -11.84
N ALA A 175 5.67 10.62 -12.25
CA ALA A 175 5.49 10.23 -13.64
C ALA A 175 4.28 9.31 -13.83
N VAL A 176 3.49 9.55 -14.87
CA VAL A 176 2.29 8.79 -15.20
C VAL A 176 2.37 8.32 -16.65
N ARG A 177 2.24 7.00 -16.86
CA ARG A 177 2.11 6.38 -18.19
C ARG A 177 0.77 5.68 -18.28
N VAL A 178 -0.02 6.02 -19.29
CA VAL A 178 -1.33 5.42 -19.55
C VAL A 178 -1.33 4.78 -20.93
N ASP A 179 -1.47 3.46 -21.00
CA ASP A 179 -1.52 2.74 -22.27
C ASP A 179 -2.88 2.89 -22.96
N ARG A 180 -3.96 2.51 -22.26
CA ARG A 180 -5.33 2.54 -22.75
C ARG A 180 -6.32 2.82 -21.63
N CYS A 181 -6.86 4.02 -21.55
CA CYS A 181 -8.00 4.31 -20.68
C CYS A 181 -9.17 4.84 -21.52
N ARG A 182 -10.42 4.66 -21.08
CA ARG A 182 -11.53 5.38 -21.75
C ARG A 182 -11.47 6.85 -21.36
N ASP A 183 -11.39 7.10 -20.05
CA ASP A 183 -11.36 8.43 -19.45
C ASP A 183 -10.28 8.46 -18.36
N ALA A 184 -9.40 9.47 -18.38
CA ALA A 184 -8.41 9.67 -17.33
C ALA A 184 -8.35 11.15 -16.91
N SER A 185 -8.49 11.40 -15.61
CA SER A 185 -8.22 12.70 -15.00
C SER A 185 -6.86 12.64 -14.32
N VAL A 186 -5.98 13.58 -14.65
CA VAL A 186 -4.63 13.66 -14.09
C VAL A 186 -4.37 15.07 -13.58
N SER A 187 -4.00 15.23 -12.31
CA SER A 187 -3.73 16.55 -11.73
C SER A 187 -2.50 16.56 -10.82
N GLY A 188 -1.77 17.68 -10.86
CA GLY A 188 -0.56 17.87 -10.05
C GLY A 188 0.53 16.80 -10.27
N CYS A 189 0.61 16.22 -11.48
CA CYS A 189 1.61 15.22 -11.83
C CYS A 189 2.74 15.85 -12.65
N GLY A 190 3.98 15.38 -12.47
CA GLY A 190 5.16 15.97 -13.12
C GLY A 190 5.23 15.67 -14.62
N ALA A 191 5.19 14.38 -14.98
CA ALA A 191 5.20 13.93 -16.37
C ALA A 191 4.00 13.03 -16.66
N VAL A 192 3.32 13.26 -17.79
CA VAL A 192 2.14 12.47 -18.19
C VAL A 192 2.29 12.05 -19.64
N ALA A 193 2.29 10.74 -19.89
CA ALA A 193 2.33 10.15 -21.22
C ALA A 193 1.13 9.23 -21.42
N VAL A 194 0.37 9.47 -22.48
CA VAL A 194 -0.86 8.73 -22.77
C VAL A 194 -0.80 8.23 -24.20
N ARG A 195 -0.99 6.92 -24.40
CA ARG A 195 -1.03 6.34 -25.74
C ARG A 195 -2.43 6.37 -26.35
N ARG A 196 -3.47 6.03 -25.59
CA ARG A 196 -4.88 6.02 -26.06
C ARG A 196 -5.87 6.30 -24.94
N GLY A 197 -6.80 7.23 -25.17
CA GLY A 197 -7.89 7.54 -24.25
C GLY A 197 -8.27 9.02 -24.27
N LYS A 198 -9.39 9.37 -23.63
CA LYS A 198 -9.72 10.77 -23.32
C LYS A 198 -9.00 11.13 -22.03
N VAL A 199 -8.21 12.20 -22.05
CA VAL A 199 -7.45 12.64 -20.88
C VAL A 199 -7.71 14.10 -20.60
N SER A 200 -8.14 14.39 -19.37
CA SER A 200 -8.21 15.73 -18.81
C SER A 200 -7.03 15.92 -17.87
N VAL A 201 -6.04 16.71 -18.29
CA VAL A 201 -4.95 17.12 -17.42
C VAL A 201 -5.36 18.43 -16.75
N VAL A 202 -5.55 18.41 -15.44
CA VAL A 202 -5.86 19.61 -14.65
C VAL A 202 -4.55 20.13 -14.08
N GLU A 203 -4.05 21.20 -14.69
CA GLU A 203 -2.94 21.96 -14.12
C GLU A 203 -3.44 22.66 -12.86
N VAL A 204 -2.89 22.25 -11.71
CA VAL A 204 -3.08 22.98 -10.45
C VAL A 204 -2.35 24.30 -10.64
N HIS A 205 -3.08 25.35 -10.99
CA HIS A 205 -2.56 26.71 -11.01
C HIS A 205 -1.91 26.97 -9.66
N LYS A 206 -0.61 27.26 -9.68
CA LYS A 206 0.15 27.75 -8.51
C LYS A 206 -0.67 28.88 -7.88
N PRO A 207 -0.89 28.92 -6.55
CA PRO A 207 -1.35 30.15 -5.95
C PRO A 207 -0.36 31.26 -6.32
N MET A 208 -0.86 32.30 -6.98
CA MET A 208 -0.12 33.55 -7.17
C MET A 208 0.43 33.96 -5.80
N ALA A 209 1.73 34.23 -5.75
CA ALA A 209 2.35 34.80 -4.56
C ALA A 209 1.51 35.99 -4.07
N PRO A 210 1.22 36.11 -2.76
CA PRO A 210 0.55 37.30 -2.25
C PRO A 210 1.40 38.54 -2.60
N PRO A 211 0.78 39.68 -2.95
CA PRO A 211 1.55 40.89 -3.27
C PRO A 211 2.43 41.24 -2.08
N MET A 212 3.72 41.50 -2.36
CA MET A 212 4.63 42.05 -1.38
C MET A 212 4.06 43.38 -0.87
N TYR A 213 3.70 43.43 0.41
CA TYR A 213 3.53 44.70 1.09
C TYR A 213 4.91 45.35 1.21
N GLN A 214 5.14 46.42 0.43
CA GLN A 214 6.20 47.37 0.73
C GLN A 214 5.87 48.00 2.09
N GLN A 215 6.61 47.62 3.13
CA GLN A 215 6.65 48.40 4.36
C GLN A 215 7.36 49.71 4.03
N ALA A 216 6.59 50.80 3.99
CA ALA A 216 7.14 52.14 4.00
C ALA A 216 7.94 52.33 5.30
N GLU A 217 9.19 52.75 5.17
CA GLU A 217 10.04 53.15 6.28
C GLU A 217 9.34 54.24 7.11
N PRO A 218 9.32 54.16 8.45
CA PRO A 218 8.81 55.25 9.26
C PRO A 218 9.77 56.44 9.18
N VAL A 219 9.30 57.55 8.61
CA VAL A 219 9.95 58.86 8.66
C VAL A 219 10.09 59.25 10.14
N LEU A 220 11.29 59.09 10.71
CA LEU A 220 11.63 59.73 11.97
C LEU A 220 11.73 61.24 11.72
N ALA A 221 10.73 61.96 12.20
CA ALA A 221 10.78 63.42 12.31
C ALA A 221 11.89 63.80 13.30
N ALA A 222 12.96 64.41 12.79
CA ALA A 222 13.91 65.15 13.63
C ALA A 222 13.34 66.55 13.90
N PRO A 223 13.31 67.02 15.15
CA PRO A 223 12.89 68.39 15.46
C PRO A 223 13.96 69.39 14.98
N VAL A 224 13.51 70.42 14.28
CA VAL A 224 14.33 71.58 13.88
C VAL A 224 14.38 72.55 15.07
N GLU A 225 15.55 72.70 15.68
CA GLU A 225 15.83 73.78 16.63
C GLU A 225 15.93 75.13 15.92
N ILE A 226 15.42 76.16 16.59
CA ILE A 226 15.26 77.54 16.11
C ILE A 226 16.47 78.38 16.59
N MET A 227 17.09 79.08 15.62
CA MET A 227 17.81 80.38 15.67
C MET A 227 19.23 80.55 16.27
N SER A 228 20.11 81.08 15.42
CA SER A 228 20.82 82.38 15.54
C SER A 228 21.45 82.69 14.17
N LYS A 229 21.26 83.84 13.52
CA LYS A 229 21.50 85.24 13.93
C LYS A 229 20.62 86.18 13.10
#